data_AF-A0AAV6AUH0-F1
#
_entry.id   AF-A0AAV6AUH0-F1
#
_cell.length_a   1.000
_cell.length_b   1.000
_cell.length_c   1.000
_cell.angle_alpha   90.00
_cell.angle_beta   90.00
_cell.angle_gamma   90.00
#
_symmetry.space_group_name_H-M   'P 1'
#
loop_
_entity.id
_entity.type
_entity.pdbx_description
1 polymer ?
#
loop_
_entity_poly.entity_id
_entity_poly.type
_entity_poly.pdbx_seq_one_letter_code
_entity_poly.pdbx_strand_id
1 'polypeptide(L)'
;HGVGGIVGALLTGVFSAEAIGGKPGLIEGNPAQLWAQAYGLVVTIAYGAAVSFAILKAIDWRVGLRVGEEVERDGLDLALHGETVA
;
A
#
# COMPACT_ATOMS: atom_id res chain seq x y z
N HIS A 1 4.85 5.14 -2.30
CA HIS A 1 4.64 3.98 -1.42
C HIS A 1 4.31 2.71 -2.20
N GLY A 2 3.12 2.54 -2.81
CA GLY A 2 2.73 1.29 -3.48
C GLY A 2 3.70 0.77 -4.55
N VAL A 3 3.89 1.50 -5.66
CA VAL A 3 4.80 1.07 -6.73
C VAL A 3 6.25 0.95 -6.24
N GLY A 4 6.74 1.94 -5.49
CA GLY A 4 8.09 1.91 -4.92
C GLY A 4 8.35 0.71 -4.01
N GLY A 5 7.38 0.31 -3.19
CA GLY A 5 7.46 -0.87 -2.34
C GLY A 5 7.49 -2.17 -3.14
N ILE A 6 6.68 -2.29 -4.20
CA ILE A 6 6.69 -3.44 -5.11
C ILE A 6 8.05 -3.58 -5.78
N VAL A 7 8.55 -2.50 -6.38
CA VAL A 7 9.87 -2.48 -7.03
C VAL A 7 10.96 -2.83 -6.03
N GLY A 8 10.98 -2.20 -4.84
CA GLY A 8 11.97 -2.46 -3.81
C GLY A 8 11.97 -3.91 -3.32
N ALA A 9 10.79 -4.51 -3.10
CA ALA A 9 10.69 -5.90 -2.65
C ALA A 9 11.18 -6.90 -3.71
N LEU A 10 10.87 -6.69 -4.99
CA LEU A 10 11.40 -7.52 -6.08
C LEU A 10 12.91 -7.36 -6.23
N LEU A 11 13.42 -6.13 -6.19
CA LEU A 11 14.86 -5.87 -6.27
C LEU A 11 15.62 -6.43 -5.06
N THR A 12 15.00 -6.48 -3.88
CA THR A 12 15.55 -7.22 -2.72
C THR A 12 15.72 -8.70 -3.05
N GLY A 13 14.75 -9.29 -3.75
CA GLY A 13 14.81 -10.67 -4.23
C GLY A 13 15.94 -10.94 -5.23
N VAL A 14 16.29 -9.92 -6.00
CA VAL A 14 17.38 -10.00 -6.98
C VAL A 14 18.74 -9.79 -6.33
N PHE A 15 18.87 -8.74 -5.51
CA PHE A 15 20.16 -8.17 -5.09
C PHE A 15 20.53 -8.41 -3.62
N SER A 16 19.73 -9.13 -2.81
CA SER A 16 20.14 -9.44 -1.44
C SER A 16 21.48 -10.20 -1.45
N ALA A 17 22.43 -9.76 -0.63
CA ALA A 17 23.75 -10.38 -0.54
C ALA A 17 23.88 -11.19 0.75
N GLU A 18 24.42 -12.40 0.67
CA GLU A 18 24.66 -13.25 1.83
C GLU A 18 25.56 -12.55 2.86
N ALA A 19 26.59 -11.84 2.41
CA ALA A 19 27.53 -11.11 3.26
C ALA A 19 26.89 -9.97 4.08
N ILE A 20 25.69 -9.51 3.70
CA ILE A 20 24.99 -8.40 4.37
C ILE A 20 23.81 -8.93 5.18
N GLY A 21 22.94 -9.74 4.56
CA GLY A 21 21.66 -10.17 5.12
C GLY A 21 21.56 -11.66 5.45
N GLY A 22 22.63 -12.43 5.28
CA GLY A 22 22.68 -13.86 5.54
C GLY A 22 21.85 -14.73 4.57
N LYS A 23 21.25 -14.12 3.54
CA LYS A 23 20.53 -14.81 2.47
C LYS A 23 20.88 -14.21 1.10
N PRO A 24 21.46 -15.00 0.20
CA PRO A 24 21.73 -14.55 -1.16
C PRO A 24 20.43 -14.37 -1.95
N GLY A 25 20.47 -13.46 -2.92
CA GLY A 25 19.42 -13.19 -3.90
C GLY A 25 19.68 -13.91 -5.23
N LEU A 26 18.90 -13.57 -6.24
CA LEU A 26 19.00 -14.20 -7.56
C LEU A 26 20.41 -14.12 -8.16
N ILE A 27 21.08 -12.97 -8.06
CA ILE A 27 22.41 -12.78 -8.69
C ILE A 27 23.54 -13.55 -7.98
N GLU A 28 23.33 -13.96 -6.73
CA GLU A 28 24.23 -14.82 -5.96
C GLU A 28 23.79 -16.30 -6.02
N GLY A 29 22.88 -16.65 -6.94
CA GLY A 29 22.51 -18.03 -7.21
C GLY A 29 21.30 -18.55 -6.43
N ASN A 30 20.54 -17.69 -5.75
CA ASN A 30 19.35 -18.08 -5.00
C ASN A 30 18.05 -17.53 -5.63
N PRO A 31 17.49 -18.20 -6.67
CA PRO A 31 16.23 -17.79 -7.29
C PRO A 31 15.02 -17.90 -6.35
N ALA A 32 15.10 -18.72 -5.29
CA ALA A 32 14.00 -18.87 -4.34
C ALA A 32 13.73 -17.56 -3.58
N GLN A 33 14.74 -16.71 -3.41
CA GLN A 33 14.58 -15.41 -2.76
C GLN A 33 13.69 -14.47 -3.56
N LEU A 34 13.87 -14.38 -4.89
CA LEU A 34 12.98 -13.59 -5.75
C LEU A 34 11.53 -14.09 -5.68
N TRP A 35 11.35 -15.42 -5.67
CA TRP A 35 10.03 -16.01 -5.55
C TRP A 35 9.36 -15.74 -4.20
N ALA A 36 10.12 -15.83 -3.10
CA ALA A 36 9.63 -15.51 -1.77
C ALA A 36 9.14 -14.05 -1.67
N GLN A 37 9.91 -13.11 -2.25
CA GLN A 37 9.52 -11.70 -2.29
C GLN A 37 8.27 -11.47 -3.14
N ALA A 38 8.18 -12.10 -4.32
CA ALA A 38 7.00 -12.00 -5.19
C ALA A 38 5.74 -12.59 -4.51
N TYR A 39 5.86 -13.73 -3.85
CA TYR A 39 4.78 -14.34 -3.09
C TYR A 39 4.30 -13.44 -1.95
N GLY A 40 5.23 -12.93 -1.13
CA GLY A 40 4.90 -12.00 -0.04
C GLY A 40 4.19 -10.74 -0.55
N LEU A 41 4.61 -10.22 -1.71
CA LEU A 41 3.94 -9.10 -2.38
C LEU A 41 2.48 -9.41 -2.73
N VAL A 42 2.22 -10.53 -3.39
CA VAL A 42 0.85 -10.93 -3.77
C VAL A 42 -0.03 -11.07 -2.52
N VAL A 43 0.48 -11.75 -1.48
CA VAL A 43 -0.26 -11.94 -0.23
C VAL A 43 -0.57 -10.60 0.45
N THR A 44 0.42 -9.71 0.58
CA THR A 44 0.23 -8.42 1.26
C THR A 44 -0.67 -7.47 0.48
N ILE A 45 -0.59 -7.45 -0.86
CA ILE A 45 -1.50 -6.68 -1.71
C ILE A 45 -2.92 -7.22 -1.58
N ALA A 46 -3.11 -8.54 -1.68
CA ALA A 46 -4.42 -9.15 -1.58
C ALA A 46 -5.05 -8.89 -0.21
N TYR A 47 -4.28 -9.08 0.86
CA TYR A 47 -4.72 -8.80 2.23
C TYR A 47 -5.06 -7.32 2.41
N GLY A 48 -4.14 -6.43 2.04
CA GLY A 48 -4.31 -4.99 2.18
C GLY A 48 -5.53 -4.49 1.42
N ALA A 49 -5.72 -4.92 0.17
CA ALA A 49 -6.88 -4.56 -0.63
C ALA A 49 -8.18 -5.12 -0.04
N ALA A 50 -8.23 -6.42 0.29
CA ALA A 50 -9.46 -7.06 0.77
C ALA A 50 -9.89 -6.51 2.14
N VAL A 51 -8.96 -6.41 3.10
CA VAL A 51 -9.25 -5.95 4.45
C VAL A 51 -9.58 -4.46 4.45
N SER A 52 -8.82 -3.64 3.72
CA SER A 52 -9.14 -2.21 3.62
C SER A 52 -10.50 -2.01 2.95
N PHE A 53 -10.80 -2.74 1.87
CA PHE A 53 -12.11 -2.66 1.23
C PHE A 53 -13.23 -3.03 2.20
N ALA A 54 -13.10 -4.13 2.93
CA ALA A 54 -14.11 -4.57 3.90
C ALA A 54 -14.35 -3.52 4.99
N ILE A 55 -13.27 -2.98 5.57
CA ILE A 55 -13.35 -1.96 6.64
C ILE A 55 -13.96 -0.67 6.10
N LEU A 56 -13.44 -0.14 4.99
CA LEU A 56 -13.92 1.12 4.41
C LEU A 56 -15.40 0.98 3.99
N LYS A 57 -15.81 -0.17 3.45
CA LYS A 57 -17.21 -0.41 3.08
C LYS A 57 -18.13 -0.52 4.29
N ALA A 58 -17.66 -1.15 5.38
CA ALA A 58 -18.41 -1.23 6.62
C ALA A 58 -18.61 0.16 7.25
N ILE A 59 -17.58 1.01 7.24
CA ILE A 59 -17.66 2.40 7.71
C ILE A 59 -18.62 3.20 6.83
N ASP A 60 -18.45 3.13 5.51
CA ASP A 60 -19.28 3.84 4.54
C ASP A 60 -20.77 3.49 4.70
N TRP A 61 -21.08 2.21 4.92
CA TRP A 61 -22.46 1.78 5.15
C TRP A 61 -23.04 2.27 6.48
N ARG A 62 -22.21 2.44 7.53
CA ARG A 62 -22.70 2.77 8.87
C ARG A 62 -22.86 4.27 9.11
N VAL A 63 -21.89 5.06 8.64
CA VAL A 63 -21.79 6.50 8.92
C VAL A 63 -21.55 7.37 7.68
N GLY A 64 -21.22 6.77 6.54
CA GLY A 64 -20.76 7.50 5.36
C GLY A 64 -19.28 7.85 5.46
N LEU A 65 -18.47 7.44 4.48
CA LEU A 65 -17.02 7.66 4.50
C LEU A 65 -16.61 8.96 3.78
N ARG A 66 -17.30 9.29 2.68
CA ARG A 66 -17.03 10.48 1.86
C ARG A 66 -18.13 11.52 2.09
N VAL A 67 -17.75 12.80 2.11
CA VAL A 67 -18.73 13.90 2.11
C VAL A 67 -19.57 13.89 0.83
N GLY A 68 -20.71 14.57 0.84
CA GLY A 68 -21.51 14.78 -0.37
C GLY A 68 -20.76 15.63 -1.41
N GLU A 69 -21.11 15.46 -2.70
CA GLU A 69 -20.42 16.15 -3.81
C GLU A 69 -20.48 17.68 -3.69
N GLU A 70 -21.57 18.24 -3.18
CA GLU A 70 -21.72 19.68 -2.96
C GLU A 70 -20.70 20.20 -1.95
N VAL A 71 -20.54 19.48 -0.84
CA VAL A 71 -19.56 19.77 0.21
C VAL A 71 -18.13 19.60 -0.30
N GLU A 72 -17.87 18.58 -1.12
CA GLU A 72 -16.56 18.38 -1.73
C GLU A 72 -16.20 19.50 -2.72
N ARG A 73 -17.18 19.99 -3.49
CA ARG A 73 -17.00 21.09 -4.44
C ARG A 73 -16.76 22.42 -3.74
N ASP A 74 -17.52 22.70 -2.70
CA ASP A 74 -17.46 23.98 -1.97
C ASP A 74 -16.23 24.04 -1.02
N GLY A 75 -15.62 22.88 -0.71
CA GLY A 75 -14.32 22.75 -0.03
C GLY A 75 -14.44 22.26 1.41
N LEU A 76 -13.56 21.31 1.77
CA LEU A 76 -13.56 20.68 3.11
C LEU A 76 -13.13 21.65 4.22
N ASP A 77 -12.29 22.63 3.90
CA ASP A 77 -11.82 23.62 4.89
C ASP A 77 -13.00 24.48 5.38
N LEU A 78 -13.81 25.01 4.46
CA LEU A 78 -15.00 25.77 4.82
C LEU A 78 -16.08 24.88 5.47
N ALA A 79 -16.37 23.73 4.86
CA ALA A 79 -17.52 22.93 5.24
C ALA A 79 -17.32 22.06 6.49
N LEU A 80 -16.10 21.64 6.78
CA LEU A 80 -15.79 20.79 7.95
C LEU A 80 -14.97 21.51 9.03
N HIS A 81 -14.21 22.56 8.68
CA HIS A 81 -13.31 23.23 9.60
C HIS A 81 -13.66 24.71 9.82
N GLY A 82 -14.54 25.30 9.01
CA GLY A 82 -14.92 26.72 9.10
C GLY A 82 -13.79 27.68 8.71
N GLU A 83 -12.79 27.19 7.99
CA GLU A 83 -11.60 27.94 7.61
C GLU A 83 -11.69 28.40 6.15
N THR A 84 -11.21 29.62 5.87
CA THR A 84 -11.01 30.14 4.51
C THR A 84 -9.56 30.58 4.34
N VAL A 85 -8.91 30.09 3.28
CA VAL A 85 -7.58 30.57 2.88
C VAL A 85 -7.77 31.90 2.14
N ALA A 86 -7.18 32.98 2.66
CA ALA A 86 -7.21 34.32 2.08
C ALA A 86 -6.34 34.42 0.82
#